data_AF-A0A4R3G458-F1
#
_entry.id   AF-A0A4R3G458-F1
#
_cell.length_a   1.000
_cell.length_b   1.000
_cell.length_c   1.000
_cell.angle_alpha   90.00
_cell.angle_beta   90.00
_cell.angle_gamma   90.00
#
_symmetry.space_group_name_H-M   'P 1'
#
loop_
_entity.id
_entity.type
_entity.pdbx_description
1 polymer ?
#
loop_
_entity_poly.entity_id
_entity_poly.type
_entity_poly.pdbx_seq_one_letter_code
_entity_poly.pdbx_strand_id
1 'polypeptide(L)'
;MNIEDFINLGGGVSAPSGEADIPIPAAVDLSGYMPKSGGAFTNGISFGSNSATGPTVVTRHIALWGTAFGFSITTSTLNYVSSANHDFYAGSSRILSVSPTTFTYAGKNIWYEGNFDPSSYQPKLGYTPVNKAGDTITGVVEVSMTTPQVKLTSTNTAKTRYLYHDGTNIGFLNSTGGWAFRTDDTGALWCSQLGDINGRIENRASAYAANCVTSSQMAGYIEQQASTGGTYTYSAYVITMASRRDSDAYAFGFRQPQLYIPSRGWFAAFPF
;
A
#
# COMPACT_ATOMS: atom_id res chain seq x y z
N MET A 1 95.75 77.06 10.22
CA MET A 1 94.89 75.87 10.32
C MET A 1 95.29 74.99 9.17
N ASN A 2 96.10 73.98 9.44
CA ASN A 2 96.50 72.98 8.47
C ASN A 2 95.74 71.69 8.75
N ILE A 3 95.35 71.10 7.63
CA ILE A 3 94.51 69.96 7.40
C ILE A 3 95.38 68.71 7.29
N GLU A 4 96.01 68.29 8.39
CA GLU A 4 96.53 66.92 8.54
C GLU A 4 96.33 66.54 10.01
N ASP A 5 95.23 65.85 10.28
CA ASP A 5 95.25 64.41 10.64
C ASP A 5 95.35 64.25 12.17
N PHE A 6 94.27 64.24 12.95
CA PHE A 6 93.07 63.39 12.82
C PHE A 6 93.37 62.02 12.21
N ILE A 7 94.18 61.20 12.90
CA ILE A 7 93.98 59.76 13.11
C ILE A 7 95.09 59.30 14.07
N ASN A 8 94.76 59.23 15.37
CA ASN A 8 95.36 58.25 16.28
C ASN A 8 94.47 58.07 17.52
N LEU A 9 93.46 57.21 17.40
CA LEU A 9 92.92 56.49 18.55
C LEU A 9 92.98 55.01 18.24
N GLY A 10 94.22 54.52 18.13
CA GLY A 10 94.49 53.10 18.29
C GLY A 10 94.13 52.65 19.71
N GLY A 11 93.68 51.41 19.80
CA GLY A 11 93.94 50.60 21.00
C GLY A 11 92.75 50.20 21.84
N GLY A 12 91.96 49.25 21.34
CA GLY A 12 91.60 48.08 22.15
C GLY A 12 90.41 48.20 23.10
N VAL A 13 89.22 48.49 22.57
CA VAL A 13 87.97 48.26 23.31
C VAL A 13 87.33 46.94 22.85
N SER A 14 87.17 46.05 23.81
CA SER A 14 86.48 44.75 23.77
C SER A 14 85.17 44.77 22.98
N ALA A 15 84.95 43.74 22.17
CA ALA A 15 83.72 43.50 21.42
C ALA A 15 82.47 43.56 22.33
N PRO A 16 81.50 44.45 22.11
CA PRO A 16 80.27 44.47 22.87
C PRO A 16 79.42 43.26 22.50
N SER A 17 79.24 42.35 23.45
CA SER A 17 78.33 41.20 23.43
C SER A 17 76.86 41.61 23.62
N GLY A 18 76.44 42.67 22.94
CA GLY A 18 75.04 43.01 22.81
C GLY A 18 74.75 43.04 21.33
N GLU A 19 73.91 42.13 20.84
CA GLU A 19 72.95 42.58 19.85
C GLU A 19 72.23 43.73 20.54
N ALA A 20 72.71 44.95 20.32
CA ALA A 20 71.93 46.12 20.59
C ALA A 20 70.70 45.88 19.74
N ASP A 21 69.60 45.47 20.39
CA ASP A 21 68.26 45.64 19.86
C ASP A 21 68.31 46.98 19.16
N ILE A 22 68.28 46.94 17.81
CA ILE A 22 68.40 48.12 16.98
C ILE A 22 67.40 49.09 17.60
N PRO A 23 67.82 50.27 18.10
CA PRO A 23 66.95 51.14 18.87
C PRO A 23 65.73 51.39 18.02
N ILE A 24 64.62 50.74 18.35
CA ILE A 24 63.37 50.93 17.64
C ILE A 24 63.06 52.39 17.93
N PRO A 25 63.09 53.27 16.91
CA PRO A 25 62.90 54.68 17.15
C PRO A 25 61.64 54.85 17.98
N ALA A 26 61.65 55.72 18.99
CA ALA A 26 60.54 55.93 19.93
C ALA A 26 59.21 56.41 19.27
N ALA A 27 59.12 56.33 17.94
CA ALA A 27 57.97 56.62 17.12
C ALA A 27 57.82 55.62 15.95
N VAL A 28 58.10 54.32 16.16
CA VAL A 28 57.58 53.32 15.22
C VAL A 28 56.09 53.20 15.48
N ASP A 29 55.31 53.82 14.59
CA ASP A 29 53.88 53.69 14.54
C ASP A 29 53.51 52.23 14.27
N LEU A 30 53.18 51.50 15.33
CA LEU A 30 52.75 50.11 15.29
C LEU A 30 51.26 49.97 14.94
N SER A 31 50.55 51.06 14.61
CA SER A 31 49.12 51.02 14.27
C SER A 31 48.78 50.16 13.04
N GLY A 32 49.79 49.74 12.27
CA GLY A 32 49.65 48.83 11.13
C GLY A 32 50.02 47.36 11.37
N TYR A 33 50.55 46.98 12.53
CA TYR A 33 51.01 45.60 12.77
C TYR A 33 49.97 44.78 13.56
N MET A 34 49.50 43.68 12.96
CA MET A 34 48.64 42.73 13.67
C MET A 34 49.45 41.97 14.73
N PRO A 35 48.98 41.90 16.00
CA PRO A 35 49.65 41.11 17.01
C PRO A 35 49.68 39.64 16.61
N LYS A 36 50.86 39.02 16.67
CA LYS A 36 51.13 37.67 16.17
C LYS A 36 50.30 36.57 16.84
N SER A 37 49.74 36.83 18.03
CA SER A 37 48.72 36.03 18.70
C SER A 37 48.28 36.68 20.02
N GLY A 38 47.02 36.44 20.46
CA GLY A 38 46.61 36.62 21.86
C GLY A 38 46.17 38.02 22.31
N GLY A 39 46.14 39.02 21.43
CA GLY A 39 45.60 40.35 21.75
C GLY A 39 44.07 40.38 21.66
N ALA A 40 43.38 40.82 22.72
CA ALA A 40 41.96 41.16 22.65
C ALA A 40 41.80 42.49 21.90
N PHE A 41 41.08 42.51 20.78
CA PHE A 41 40.78 43.74 20.06
C PHE A 41 39.65 44.49 20.79
N THR A 42 40.00 45.36 21.74
CA THR A 42 39.01 46.12 22.51
C THR A 42 38.23 47.16 21.67
N ASN A 43 38.69 47.45 20.44
CA ASN A 43 38.06 48.39 19.50
C ASN A 43 37.84 47.81 18.08
N GLY A 44 37.87 46.47 17.93
CA GLY A 44 37.72 45.80 16.63
C GLY A 44 38.97 45.84 15.74
N ILE A 45 38.94 45.10 14.64
CA ILE A 45 39.99 45.10 13.59
C ILE A 45 39.57 46.16 12.55
N SER A 46 40.35 47.24 12.41
CA SER A 46 40.13 48.27 11.39
C SER A 46 40.85 47.88 10.10
N PHE A 47 40.09 47.69 9.01
CA PHE A 47 40.64 47.43 7.68
C PHE A 47 40.97 48.72 6.89
N GLY A 48 40.85 49.90 7.52
CA GLY A 48 41.00 51.20 6.85
C GLY A 48 39.92 51.44 5.77
N SER A 49 40.24 52.27 4.76
CA SER A 49 39.36 52.56 3.60
C SER A 49 39.26 51.41 2.58
N ASN A 50 39.77 50.22 2.92
CA ASN A 50 39.83 49.07 2.02
C ASN A 50 38.63 48.14 2.11
N SER A 51 37.59 48.48 2.87
CA SER A 51 36.29 47.81 2.79
C SER A 51 35.65 48.13 1.44
N ALA A 52 35.10 47.11 0.77
CA ALA A 52 34.36 47.26 -0.47
C ALA A 52 33.32 48.40 -0.34
N THR A 53 33.34 49.34 -1.28
CA THR A 53 32.44 50.51 -1.29
C THR A 53 30.98 50.16 -1.61
N GLY A 54 30.69 48.87 -1.85
CA GLY A 54 29.35 48.38 -2.10
C GLY A 54 29.29 46.85 -2.15
N PRO A 55 28.08 46.26 -2.05
CA PRO A 55 27.86 44.81 -1.90
C PRO A 55 28.24 43.97 -3.13
N THR A 56 28.61 44.58 -4.25
CA THR A 56 28.93 43.90 -5.51
C THR A 56 30.43 43.92 -5.88
N VAL A 57 31.29 44.54 -5.05
CA VAL A 57 32.73 44.71 -5.36
C VAL A 57 33.54 43.54 -4.79
N VAL A 58 33.77 42.52 -5.62
CA VAL A 58 34.42 41.24 -5.24
C VAL A 58 35.95 41.29 -5.13
N THR A 59 36.58 42.45 -5.32
CA THR A 59 38.06 42.56 -5.34
C THR A 59 38.73 42.59 -3.96
N ARG A 60 37.99 42.72 -2.85
CA ARG A 60 38.56 42.82 -1.46
C ARG A 60 37.51 42.37 -0.40
N HIS A 61 37.76 41.31 0.38
CA HIS A 61 36.95 40.91 1.56
C HIS A 61 37.87 40.94 2.82
N ILE A 62 37.50 41.51 3.96
CA ILE A 62 36.46 41.11 4.95
C ILE A 62 35.72 42.35 5.47
N ALA A 63 34.40 42.29 5.71
CA ALA A 63 33.73 43.28 6.55
C ALA A 63 32.67 42.67 7.49
N LEU A 64 32.90 42.87 8.79
CA LEU A 64 32.02 42.62 9.93
C LEU A 64 31.35 43.94 10.31
N TRP A 65 30.02 44.05 10.25
CA TRP A 65 29.30 45.24 10.75
C TRP A 65 27.99 44.87 11.45
N GLY A 66 27.87 45.32 12.71
CA GLY A 66 26.63 45.39 13.51
C GLY A 66 26.45 44.32 14.59
N THR A 67 25.80 44.67 15.70
CA THR A 67 25.41 43.71 16.77
C THR A 67 24.32 42.73 16.34
N ALA A 68 23.77 42.89 15.14
CA ALA A 68 22.66 42.11 14.59
C ALA A 68 23.10 41.06 13.54
N PHE A 69 24.35 41.11 13.06
CA PHE A 69 24.87 40.21 12.03
C PHE A 69 26.20 39.60 12.48
N GLY A 70 26.32 38.27 12.40
CA GLY A 70 27.56 37.59 12.78
C GLY A 70 27.69 36.22 12.15
N PHE A 71 28.92 35.79 11.90
CA PHE A 71 29.22 34.39 11.62
C PHE A 71 30.15 33.84 12.71
N SER A 72 29.83 32.68 13.25
CA SER A 72 30.71 31.92 14.14
C SER A 72 31.01 30.57 13.50
N ILE A 73 32.30 30.25 13.39
CA ILE A 73 32.74 28.95 12.90
C ILE A 73 33.07 28.12 14.12
N THR A 74 32.38 27.00 14.30
CA THR A 74 32.73 25.95 15.25
C THR A 74 33.58 24.90 14.55
N THR A 75 33.95 23.83 15.25
CA THR A 75 34.69 22.70 14.67
C THR A 75 33.92 21.98 13.55
N SER A 76 32.59 22.15 13.46
CA SER A 76 31.76 21.43 12.50
C SER A 76 30.65 22.26 11.85
N THR A 77 30.43 23.51 12.28
CA THR A 77 29.36 24.35 11.76
C THR A 77 29.83 25.77 11.48
N LEU A 78 29.35 26.34 10.38
CA LEU A 78 29.33 27.78 10.17
C LEU A 78 27.96 28.27 10.64
N ASN A 79 27.89 28.87 11.82
CA ASN A 79 26.68 29.52 12.32
C ASN A 79 26.63 30.94 11.79
N TYR A 80 25.48 31.36 11.26
CA TYR A 80 25.26 32.71 10.80
C TYR A 80 24.01 33.27 11.48
N VAL A 81 24.13 34.45 12.09
CA VAL A 81 23.05 35.17 12.77
C VAL A 81 22.75 36.41 11.96
N SER A 82 21.51 36.58 11.54
CA SER A 82 21.03 37.74 10.80
C SER A 82 19.55 37.97 11.12
N SER A 83 19.19 39.23 11.38
CA SER A 83 17.78 39.65 11.47
C SER A 83 17.14 39.94 10.10
N ALA A 84 17.92 39.85 9.01
CA ALA A 84 17.51 40.12 7.64
C ALA A 84 17.89 38.96 6.68
N ASN A 85 17.62 39.14 5.38
CA ASN A 85 17.91 38.13 4.36
C ASN A 85 19.42 37.95 4.15
N HIS A 86 19.86 36.70 4.03
CA HIS A 86 21.20 36.34 3.59
C HIS A 86 21.21 36.09 2.09
N ASP A 87 21.81 37.00 1.34
CA ASP A 87 21.86 36.94 -0.12
C ASP A 87 23.23 36.46 -0.60
N PHE A 88 23.27 35.37 -1.35
CA PHE A 88 24.43 34.86 -2.07
C PHE A 88 24.39 35.37 -3.51
N TYR A 89 25.51 35.93 -3.97
CA TYR A 89 25.66 36.49 -5.32
C TYR A 89 26.69 35.72 -6.15
N ALA A 90 26.44 35.63 -7.46
CA ALA A 90 27.44 35.30 -8.46
C ALA A 90 27.58 36.51 -9.40
N GLY A 91 28.70 37.22 -9.30
CA GLY A 91 28.86 38.54 -9.93
C GLY A 91 27.84 39.53 -9.36
N SER A 92 27.04 40.16 -10.22
CA SER A 92 25.98 41.10 -9.82
C SER A 92 24.60 40.45 -9.61
N SER A 93 24.48 39.14 -9.87
CA SER A 93 23.19 38.43 -9.78
C SER A 93 23.06 37.68 -8.46
N ARG A 94 21.93 37.89 -7.76
CA ARG A 94 21.58 37.11 -6.56
C ARG A 94 21.15 35.70 -6.97
N ILE A 95 21.89 34.69 -6.52
CA ILE A 95 21.65 33.29 -6.85
C ILE A 95 20.87 32.55 -5.76
N LEU A 96 21.02 32.93 -4.49
CA LEU A 96 20.32 32.32 -3.37
C LEU A 96 20.02 33.41 -2.32
N SER A 97 18.83 33.39 -1.73
CA SER A 97 18.49 34.21 -0.56
C SER A 97 17.88 33.33 0.51
N VAL A 98 18.38 33.43 1.74
CA VAL A 98 17.87 32.73 2.91
C VAL A 98 17.35 33.75 3.89
N SER A 99 16.06 33.72 4.20
CA SER A 99 15.42 34.56 5.21
C SER A 99 14.82 33.69 6.33
N PRO A 100 14.33 34.29 7.43
CA PRO A 100 13.62 33.53 8.46
C PRO A 100 12.39 32.77 7.96
N THR A 101 11.77 33.18 6.84
CA THR A 101 10.49 32.63 6.34
C THR A 101 10.56 32.07 4.92
N THR A 102 11.65 32.32 4.19
CA THR A 102 11.78 31.93 2.79
C THR A 102 13.19 31.46 2.44
N PHE A 103 13.24 30.47 1.56
CA PHE A 103 14.47 30.04 0.89
C PHE A 103 14.26 30.22 -0.62
N THR A 104 15.04 31.08 -1.26
CA THR A 104 14.84 31.45 -2.67
C THR A 104 16.08 31.18 -3.50
N TYR A 105 15.94 30.62 -4.69
CA TYR A 105 17.04 30.37 -5.63
C TYR A 105 16.71 30.97 -6.99
N ALA A 106 17.63 31.75 -7.54
CA ALA A 106 17.46 32.47 -8.80
C ALA A 106 16.13 33.27 -8.85
N GLY A 107 15.76 33.89 -7.74
CA GLY A 107 14.52 34.68 -7.62
C GLY A 107 13.23 33.86 -7.48
N LYS A 108 13.30 32.53 -7.42
CA LYS A 108 12.15 31.66 -7.16
C LYS A 108 12.17 31.18 -5.72
N ASN A 109 11.05 31.29 -5.01
CA ASN A 109 10.92 30.67 -3.70
C ASN A 109 10.95 29.14 -3.89
N ILE A 110 11.97 28.47 -3.38
CA ILE A 110 12.02 27.00 -3.31
C ILE A 110 11.04 26.54 -2.22
N TRP A 111 11.06 27.25 -1.08
CA TRP A 111 10.11 27.03 0.01
C TRP A 111 9.66 28.36 0.60
N TYR A 112 8.35 28.48 0.79
CA TYR A 112 7.69 29.54 1.56
C TYR A 112 6.40 28.97 2.14
N GLU A 113 5.97 29.51 3.28
CA GLU A 113 4.66 29.22 3.87
C GLU A 113 3.57 29.59 2.84
N GLY A 114 2.92 28.58 2.26
CA GLY A 114 1.93 28.73 1.18
C GLY A 114 2.28 28.09 -0.17
N ASN A 115 3.53 27.64 -0.40
CA ASN A 115 3.86 26.89 -1.63
C ASN A 115 3.37 25.42 -1.57
N PHE A 116 3.32 24.85 -0.37
CA PHE A 116 2.70 23.55 -0.12
C PHE A 116 1.28 23.78 0.41
N ASP A 117 0.34 23.94 -0.53
CA ASP A 117 -1.07 24.11 -0.22
C ASP A 117 -1.87 22.90 -0.75
N PRO A 118 -1.85 21.77 -0.03
CA PRO A 118 -2.58 20.59 -0.46
C PRO A 118 -4.07 20.88 -0.69
N SER A 119 -4.65 21.87 0.00
CA SER A 119 -6.05 22.24 -0.17
C SER A 119 -6.36 22.88 -1.54
N SER A 120 -5.44 23.67 -2.11
CA SER A 120 -5.61 24.23 -3.46
C SER A 120 -5.04 23.37 -4.59
N TYR A 121 -4.13 22.44 -4.28
CA TYR A 121 -3.59 21.51 -5.27
C TYR A 121 -4.46 20.26 -5.46
N GLN A 122 -5.19 19.80 -4.44
CA GLN A 122 -6.04 18.62 -4.56
C GLN A 122 -7.17 18.78 -5.60
N PRO A 123 -7.87 19.93 -5.71
CA PRO A 123 -8.79 20.18 -6.81
C PRO A 123 -8.13 20.15 -8.20
N LYS A 124 -6.83 20.47 -8.29
CA LYS A 124 -6.09 20.50 -9.58
C LYS A 124 -5.71 19.11 -10.08
N LEU A 125 -5.80 18.07 -9.25
CA LEU A 125 -5.53 16.69 -9.67
C LEU A 125 -6.58 16.16 -10.65
N GLY A 126 -7.78 16.75 -10.68
CA GLY A 126 -8.90 16.25 -11.48
C GLY A 126 -9.49 14.93 -10.97
N TYR A 127 -9.01 14.43 -9.84
CA TYR A 127 -9.55 13.28 -9.11
C TYR A 127 -9.31 13.45 -7.61
N THR A 128 -10.15 12.79 -6.80
CA THR A 128 -9.95 12.69 -5.36
C THR A 128 -9.33 11.32 -5.06
N PRO A 129 -8.06 11.26 -4.60
CA PRO A 129 -7.47 10.00 -4.14
C PRO A 129 -8.28 9.42 -2.99
N VAL A 130 -8.43 8.09 -2.97
CA VAL A 130 -9.03 7.36 -1.84
C VAL A 130 -7.99 7.22 -0.72
N ASN A 131 -8.36 7.60 0.50
CA ASN A 131 -7.56 7.51 1.70
C ASN A 131 -7.29 6.05 2.11
N LYS A 132 -6.07 5.77 2.55
CA LYS A 132 -5.67 4.46 3.09
C LYS A 132 -6.41 4.08 4.38
N ALA A 133 -6.84 5.06 5.17
CA ALA A 133 -7.66 4.84 6.36
C ALA A 133 -9.13 4.50 6.02
N GLY A 134 -9.51 4.56 4.73
CA GLY A 134 -10.87 4.39 4.23
C GLY A 134 -11.49 5.72 3.84
N ASP A 135 -12.40 5.67 2.85
CA ASP A 135 -13.28 6.75 2.43
C ASP A 135 -14.64 6.18 2.00
N THR A 136 -15.64 7.04 1.87
CA THR A 136 -16.92 6.72 1.23
C THR A 136 -16.87 7.13 -0.24
N ILE A 137 -17.04 6.17 -1.16
CA ILE A 137 -17.21 6.44 -2.59
C ILE A 137 -18.72 6.54 -2.87
N THR A 138 -19.18 7.65 -3.43
CA THR A 138 -20.56 7.84 -3.87
C THR A 138 -20.67 7.67 -5.39
N GLY A 139 -21.81 7.18 -5.88
CA GLY A 139 -22.04 6.90 -7.29
C GLY A 139 -21.59 5.50 -7.75
N VAL A 140 -21.50 5.31 -9.07
CA VAL A 140 -21.08 4.05 -9.69
C VAL A 140 -19.56 3.99 -9.77
N VAL A 141 -18.98 2.85 -9.38
CA VAL A 141 -17.55 2.56 -9.61
C VAL A 141 -17.43 1.81 -10.93
N GLU A 142 -16.91 2.48 -11.95
CA GLU A 142 -16.63 1.87 -13.25
C GLU A 142 -15.20 1.32 -13.31
N VAL A 143 -15.05 0.04 -13.67
CA VAL A 143 -13.76 -0.61 -13.88
C VAL A 143 -13.72 -1.14 -15.31
N SER A 144 -13.18 -0.34 -16.23
CA SER A 144 -13.14 -0.64 -17.67
C SER A 144 -11.75 -1.06 -18.11
N MET A 145 -11.54 -2.37 -18.29
CA MET A 145 -10.30 -2.98 -18.77
C MET A 145 -10.59 -4.35 -19.40
N THR A 146 -9.64 -4.94 -20.13
CA THR A 146 -9.81 -6.25 -20.80
C THR A 146 -10.20 -7.38 -19.85
N THR A 147 -9.72 -7.35 -18.61
CA THR A 147 -10.00 -8.36 -17.59
C THR A 147 -10.41 -7.66 -16.28
N PRO A 148 -11.65 -7.16 -16.18
CA PRO A 148 -12.08 -6.38 -15.03
C PRO A 148 -12.16 -7.27 -13.79
N GLN A 149 -11.33 -6.95 -12.80
CA GLN A 149 -11.25 -7.72 -11.56
C GLN A 149 -10.99 -6.84 -10.34
N VAL A 150 -11.54 -7.26 -9.20
CA VAL A 150 -11.18 -6.75 -7.88
C VAL A 150 -10.37 -7.81 -7.14
N LYS A 151 -9.10 -7.50 -6.87
CA LYS A 151 -8.20 -8.38 -6.12
C LYS A 151 -8.41 -8.20 -4.61
N LEU A 152 -8.92 -9.25 -3.96
CA LEU A 152 -9.14 -9.29 -2.51
C LEU A 152 -8.03 -10.11 -1.87
N THR A 153 -7.10 -9.45 -1.17
CA THR A 153 -5.99 -10.12 -0.48
C THR A 153 -6.15 -10.01 1.03
N SER A 154 -6.26 -11.15 1.70
CA SER A 154 -6.24 -11.21 3.16
C SER A 154 -4.81 -11.12 3.66
N THR A 155 -4.48 -10.06 4.40
CA THR A 155 -3.15 -9.90 5.04
C THR A 155 -2.92 -10.90 6.17
N ASN A 156 -3.99 -11.38 6.81
CA ASN A 156 -3.91 -12.39 7.87
C ASN A 156 -3.48 -13.77 7.33
N THR A 157 -4.03 -14.19 6.19
CA THR A 157 -3.81 -15.55 5.64
C THR A 157 -2.92 -15.59 4.39
N ALA A 158 -2.49 -14.42 3.90
CA ALA A 158 -1.79 -14.25 2.62
C ALA A 158 -2.51 -14.93 1.44
N LYS A 159 -3.84 -15.06 1.50
CA LYS A 159 -4.66 -15.63 0.43
C LYS A 159 -5.30 -14.52 -0.40
N THR A 160 -5.32 -14.74 -1.70
CA THR A 160 -5.97 -13.86 -2.66
C THR A 160 -7.15 -14.57 -3.32
N ARG A 161 -8.25 -13.83 -3.47
CA ARG A 161 -9.38 -14.16 -4.34
C ARG A 161 -9.62 -12.98 -5.27
N TYR A 162 -10.23 -13.25 -6.41
CA TYR A 162 -10.58 -12.21 -7.37
C TYR A 162 -12.10 -12.24 -7.58
N LEU A 163 -12.77 -11.11 -7.42
CA LEU A 163 -14.07 -10.90 -8.04
C LEU A 163 -13.80 -10.56 -9.51
N TYR A 164 -14.34 -11.35 -10.42
CA TYR A 164 -13.99 -11.27 -11.84
C TYR A 164 -15.27 -11.32 -12.68
N HIS A 165 -15.25 -10.53 -13.75
CA HIS A 165 -16.27 -10.54 -14.79
C HIS A 165 -15.60 -10.83 -16.14
N ASP A 166 -16.17 -11.77 -16.88
CA ASP A 166 -15.71 -12.13 -18.23
C ASP A 166 -16.84 -12.73 -19.07
N GLY A 167 -17.06 -12.14 -20.23
CA GLY A 167 -18.19 -12.44 -21.10
C GLY A 167 -19.52 -12.31 -20.33
N THR A 168 -20.30 -13.38 -20.32
CA THR A 168 -21.59 -13.45 -19.59
C THR A 168 -21.44 -13.85 -18.13
N ASN A 169 -20.23 -14.09 -17.63
CA ASN A 169 -20.01 -14.64 -16.30
C ASN A 169 -19.56 -13.57 -15.31
N ILE A 170 -19.98 -13.72 -14.06
CA ILE A 170 -19.45 -12.98 -12.91
C ILE A 170 -19.30 -13.92 -11.71
N GLY A 171 -18.22 -13.76 -10.96
CA GLY A 171 -17.98 -14.58 -9.78
C GLY A 171 -16.57 -14.51 -9.21
N PHE A 172 -16.18 -15.56 -8.51
CA PHE A 172 -14.88 -15.66 -7.86
C PHE A 172 -13.92 -16.56 -8.61
N LEU A 173 -12.70 -16.07 -8.85
CA LEU A 173 -11.59 -16.91 -9.25
C LEU A 173 -10.85 -17.49 -8.04
N ASN A 174 -10.27 -18.67 -8.23
CA ASN A 174 -9.28 -19.26 -7.34
C ASN A 174 -7.89 -18.63 -7.57
N SER A 175 -6.90 -19.05 -6.76
CA SER A 175 -5.54 -18.52 -6.83
C SER A 175 -4.78 -18.90 -8.12
N THR A 176 -5.30 -19.83 -8.92
CA THR A 176 -4.69 -20.24 -10.20
C THR A 176 -5.37 -19.58 -11.40
N GLY A 177 -6.30 -18.64 -11.18
CA GLY A 177 -7.05 -17.96 -12.23
C GLY A 177 -8.24 -18.75 -12.79
N GLY A 178 -8.55 -19.92 -12.23
CA GLY A 178 -9.74 -20.69 -12.61
C GLY A 178 -10.97 -20.25 -11.82
N TRP A 179 -12.17 -20.43 -12.38
CA TRP A 179 -13.42 -20.17 -11.67
C TRP A 179 -13.56 -21.09 -10.44
N ALA A 180 -13.86 -20.50 -9.28
CA ALA A 180 -14.25 -21.24 -8.08
C ALA A 180 -15.78 -21.33 -7.97
N PHE A 181 -16.46 -20.21 -8.22
CA PHE A 181 -17.90 -20.06 -8.21
C PHE A 181 -18.28 -18.91 -9.13
N ARG A 182 -19.35 -19.06 -9.92
CA ARG A 182 -19.85 -18.01 -10.81
C ARG A 182 -21.33 -18.17 -11.10
N THR A 183 -21.93 -17.07 -11.56
CA THR A 183 -23.22 -17.06 -12.25
C THR A 183 -23.02 -16.52 -13.65
N ASP A 184 -23.93 -16.88 -14.55
CA ASP A 184 -24.08 -16.20 -15.84
C ASP A 184 -25.30 -15.25 -15.86
N ASP A 185 -25.48 -14.57 -16.99
CA ASP A 185 -26.60 -13.65 -17.24
C ASP A 185 -27.98 -14.32 -17.23
N THR A 186 -28.05 -15.65 -17.37
CA THR A 186 -29.30 -16.40 -17.27
C THR A 186 -29.61 -16.85 -15.84
N GLY A 187 -28.68 -16.60 -14.90
CA GLY A 187 -28.78 -17.00 -13.50
C GLY A 187 -28.34 -18.45 -13.24
N ALA A 188 -27.67 -19.11 -14.18
CA ALA A 188 -27.15 -20.46 -13.97
C ALA A 188 -25.99 -20.41 -12.96
N LEU A 189 -26.05 -21.25 -11.93
CA LEU A 189 -25.04 -21.30 -10.89
C LEU A 189 -24.02 -22.40 -11.19
N TRP A 190 -22.74 -22.06 -11.12
CA TRP A 190 -21.66 -23.01 -11.35
C TRP A 190 -20.63 -22.95 -10.23
N CYS A 191 -20.11 -24.10 -9.82
CA CYS A 191 -18.93 -24.16 -8.95
C CYS A 191 -17.95 -25.24 -9.39
N SER A 192 -16.68 -25.07 -9.03
CA SER A 192 -15.58 -25.93 -9.49
C SER A 192 -15.75 -27.40 -9.10
N GLN A 193 -16.40 -27.67 -7.97
CA GLN A 193 -16.60 -29.02 -7.47
C GLN A 193 -17.80 -29.74 -8.13
N LEU A 194 -18.87 -29.00 -8.46
CA LEU A 194 -20.14 -29.61 -8.85
C LEU A 194 -20.50 -29.38 -10.31
N GLY A 195 -19.81 -28.47 -11.01
CA GLY A 195 -20.19 -28.03 -12.34
C GLY A 195 -21.42 -27.12 -12.29
N ASP A 196 -22.29 -27.25 -13.30
CA ASP A 196 -23.61 -26.61 -13.33
C ASP A 196 -24.52 -27.23 -12.25
N ILE A 197 -24.91 -26.39 -11.30
CA ILE A 197 -25.71 -26.76 -10.14
C ILE A 197 -27.16 -27.01 -10.56
N ASN A 198 -27.68 -26.23 -11.51
CA ASN A 198 -29.07 -26.34 -11.97
C ASN A 198 -29.28 -27.72 -12.61
N GLY A 199 -28.44 -28.08 -13.58
CA GLY A 199 -28.48 -29.42 -14.20
C GLY A 199 -28.27 -30.55 -13.18
N ARG A 200 -27.42 -30.36 -12.18
CA ARG A 200 -27.21 -31.38 -11.13
C ARG A 200 -28.44 -31.60 -10.26
N ILE A 201 -29.19 -30.56 -9.93
CA ILE A 201 -30.43 -30.68 -9.15
C ILE A 201 -31.47 -31.47 -9.95
N GLU A 202 -31.72 -31.08 -11.20
CA GLU A 202 -32.70 -31.74 -12.06
C GLU A 202 -32.36 -33.21 -12.32
N ASN A 203 -31.08 -33.52 -12.57
CA ASN A 203 -30.64 -34.90 -12.76
C ASN A 203 -30.86 -35.77 -11.52
N ARG A 204 -30.59 -35.23 -10.32
CA ARG A 204 -30.82 -35.95 -9.06
C ARG A 204 -32.31 -36.12 -8.78
N ALA A 205 -33.12 -35.09 -9.06
CA ALA A 205 -34.57 -35.16 -8.92
C ALA A 205 -35.17 -36.23 -9.85
N SER A 206 -34.74 -36.25 -11.11
CA SER A 206 -35.14 -37.26 -12.08
C SER A 206 -34.73 -38.68 -11.67
N ALA A 207 -33.48 -38.87 -11.22
CA ALA A 207 -33.00 -40.16 -10.75
C ALA A 207 -33.76 -40.67 -9.51
N TYR A 208 -34.15 -39.76 -8.60
CA TYR A 208 -34.99 -40.12 -7.47
C TYR A 208 -36.40 -40.50 -7.92
N ALA A 209 -37.05 -39.68 -8.75
CA ALA A 209 -38.39 -39.94 -9.27
C ALA A 209 -38.49 -41.29 -10.02
N ALA A 210 -37.44 -41.66 -10.77
CA ALA A 210 -37.36 -42.95 -11.46
C ALA A 210 -37.36 -44.17 -10.52
N ASN A 211 -36.95 -43.98 -9.26
CA ASN A 211 -36.81 -45.05 -8.26
C ASN A 211 -37.90 -45.01 -7.17
N CYS A 212 -38.87 -44.10 -7.27
CA CYS A 212 -40.01 -44.05 -6.37
C CYS A 212 -41.15 -44.94 -6.86
N VAL A 213 -41.92 -45.47 -5.90
CA VAL A 213 -43.19 -46.14 -6.20
C VAL A 213 -44.16 -45.10 -6.73
N THR A 214 -44.70 -45.34 -7.92
CA THR A 214 -45.65 -44.42 -8.58
C THR A 214 -47.04 -45.04 -8.76
N SER A 215 -47.17 -46.35 -8.58
CA SER A 215 -48.46 -47.04 -8.61
C SER A 215 -48.45 -48.31 -7.76
N SER A 216 -49.64 -48.79 -7.41
CA SER A 216 -49.87 -50.03 -6.69
C SER A 216 -51.10 -50.75 -7.26
N GLN A 217 -51.09 -52.08 -7.22
CA GLN A 217 -52.21 -52.90 -7.70
C GLN A 217 -52.28 -54.27 -7.01
N MET A 218 -53.41 -54.97 -7.22
CA MET A 218 -53.60 -56.37 -6.81
C MET A 218 -53.64 -57.28 -8.06
N ALA A 219 -52.58 -58.03 -8.32
CA ALA A 219 -52.44 -58.87 -9.52
C ALA A 219 -52.22 -60.36 -9.17
N GLY A 220 -52.17 -61.23 -10.20
CA GLY A 220 -51.92 -62.67 -10.02
C GLY A 220 -53.03 -63.37 -9.25
N TYR A 221 -54.25 -63.40 -9.81
CA TYR A 221 -55.36 -64.09 -9.15
C TYR A 221 -55.13 -65.60 -9.11
N ILE A 222 -55.24 -66.17 -7.91
CA ILE A 222 -55.22 -67.61 -7.67
C ILE A 222 -56.43 -67.95 -6.81
N GLU A 223 -57.10 -69.06 -7.09
CA GLU A 223 -58.21 -69.54 -6.26
C GLU A 223 -57.84 -70.86 -5.60
N GLN A 224 -58.14 -71.00 -4.31
CA GLN A 224 -57.98 -72.27 -3.61
C GLN A 224 -59.24 -72.61 -2.82
N GLN A 225 -59.73 -73.84 -3.01
CA GLN A 225 -60.83 -74.40 -2.24
C GLN A 225 -60.33 -74.91 -0.88
N ALA A 226 -61.04 -74.59 0.20
CA ALA A 226 -60.90 -75.23 1.52
C ALA A 226 -62.05 -76.21 1.73
N SER A 227 -61.68 -77.36 2.27
CA SER A 227 -62.54 -78.21 3.08
C SER A 227 -62.26 -77.97 4.56
N THR A 228 -63.20 -78.39 5.42
CA THR A 228 -63.06 -78.36 6.89
C THR A 228 -61.70 -78.93 7.34
N GLY A 229 -60.92 -78.13 8.09
CA GLY A 229 -59.60 -78.52 8.62
C GLY A 229 -58.39 -78.21 7.72
N GLY A 230 -58.58 -77.64 6.53
CA GLY A 230 -57.48 -77.24 5.63
C GLY A 230 -56.71 -75.99 6.10
N THR A 231 -55.42 -75.89 5.72
CA THR A 231 -54.56 -74.71 5.94
C THR A 231 -54.09 -74.13 4.60
N TYR A 232 -54.01 -72.81 4.50
CA TYR A 232 -53.48 -72.08 3.34
C TYR A 232 -52.10 -71.51 3.64
N THR A 233 -51.13 -71.72 2.75
CA THR A 233 -49.75 -71.23 2.91
C THR A 233 -49.28 -70.53 1.63
N TYR A 234 -49.92 -69.41 1.27
CA TYR A 234 -49.42 -68.50 0.26
C TYR A 234 -48.77 -67.29 0.92
N SER A 235 -47.43 -67.22 0.88
CA SER A 235 -46.68 -66.07 1.37
C SER A 235 -46.91 -64.85 0.48
N ALA A 236 -47.11 -63.68 1.08
CA ALA A 236 -47.28 -62.39 0.40
C ALA A 236 -48.54 -62.27 -0.51
N TYR A 237 -49.55 -63.11 -0.32
CA TYR A 237 -50.88 -62.97 -0.96
C TYR A 237 -51.93 -62.51 0.06
N VAL A 238 -52.92 -61.77 -0.43
CA VAL A 238 -54.09 -61.34 0.37
C VAL A 238 -55.36 -61.94 -0.21
N ILE A 239 -56.33 -62.28 0.65
CA ILE A 239 -57.65 -62.72 0.23
C ILE A 239 -58.39 -61.53 -0.38
N THR A 240 -58.95 -61.71 -1.58
CA THR A 240 -59.71 -60.70 -2.32
C THR A 240 -61.12 -61.16 -2.68
N MET A 241 -61.43 -62.44 -2.48
CA MET A 241 -62.75 -63.02 -2.68
C MET A 241 -62.94 -64.21 -1.76
N ALA A 242 -64.16 -64.40 -1.26
CA ALA A 242 -64.60 -65.64 -0.65
C ALA A 242 -65.93 -66.03 -1.29
N SER A 243 -66.05 -67.29 -1.72
CA SER A 243 -67.28 -67.82 -2.31
C SER A 243 -67.57 -69.21 -1.77
N ARG A 244 -68.85 -69.52 -1.56
CA ARG A 244 -69.27 -70.88 -1.22
C ARG A 244 -69.35 -71.70 -2.51
N ARG A 245 -68.73 -72.88 -2.52
CA ARG A 245 -68.79 -73.81 -3.65
C ARG A 245 -69.85 -74.89 -3.42
N ASP A 246 -69.87 -75.47 -2.21
CA ASP A 246 -70.80 -76.53 -1.80
C ASP A 246 -71.26 -76.33 -0.33
N SER A 247 -71.93 -77.34 0.27
CA SER A 247 -72.41 -77.27 1.66
C SER A 247 -71.30 -76.83 2.62
N ASP A 248 -70.15 -77.52 2.57
CA ASP A 248 -69.05 -77.39 3.55
C ASP A 248 -67.73 -76.99 2.90
N ALA A 249 -67.77 -76.47 1.66
CA ALA A 249 -66.58 -76.05 0.93
C ALA A 249 -66.65 -74.58 0.48
N TYR A 250 -65.57 -73.86 0.74
CA TYR A 250 -65.40 -72.45 0.36
C TYR A 250 -64.20 -72.32 -0.58
N ALA A 251 -64.32 -71.49 -1.60
CA ALA A 251 -63.20 -71.07 -2.43
C ALA A 251 -62.78 -69.65 -2.05
N PHE A 252 -61.50 -69.45 -1.77
CA PHE A 252 -60.92 -68.14 -1.51
C PHE A 252 -60.03 -67.74 -2.68
N GLY A 253 -60.30 -66.54 -3.20
CA GLY A 253 -59.49 -65.91 -4.23
C GLY A 253 -58.41 -65.07 -3.59
N PHE A 254 -57.17 -65.25 -4.02
CA PHE A 254 -55.98 -64.58 -3.54
C PHE A 254 -55.40 -63.71 -4.65
N ARG A 255 -54.84 -62.55 -4.29
CA ARG A 255 -54.03 -61.71 -5.20
C ARG A 255 -52.78 -61.24 -4.48
N GLN A 256 -51.72 -61.01 -5.24
CA GLN A 256 -50.48 -60.45 -4.74
C GLN A 256 -50.53 -58.92 -4.81
N PRO A 257 -50.30 -58.21 -3.70
CA PRO A 257 -50.02 -56.78 -3.72
C PRO A 257 -48.73 -56.51 -4.48
N GLN A 258 -48.80 -55.68 -5.52
CA GLN A 258 -47.65 -55.28 -6.34
C GLN A 258 -47.50 -53.76 -6.33
N LEU A 259 -46.25 -53.32 -6.39
CA LEU A 259 -45.87 -51.92 -6.54
C LEU A 259 -45.17 -51.72 -7.88
N TYR A 260 -45.29 -50.52 -8.44
CA TYR A 260 -44.63 -50.13 -9.67
C TYR A 260 -43.60 -49.03 -9.41
N ILE A 261 -42.36 -49.28 -9.82
CA ILE A 261 -41.29 -48.28 -9.89
C ILE A 261 -40.90 -48.12 -11.36
N PRO A 262 -40.85 -46.90 -11.92
CA PRO A 262 -40.55 -46.69 -13.34
C PRO A 262 -39.26 -47.38 -13.83
N SER A 263 -38.19 -47.39 -13.02
CA SER A 263 -36.91 -48.03 -13.35
C SER A 263 -36.91 -49.56 -13.23
N ARG A 264 -37.90 -50.16 -12.55
CA ARG A 264 -37.94 -51.60 -12.20
C ARG A 264 -39.13 -52.34 -12.81
N GLY A 265 -40.21 -51.65 -13.13
CA GLY A 265 -41.50 -52.26 -13.48
C GLY A 265 -42.31 -52.69 -12.24
N TRP A 266 -43.28 -53.58 -12.45
CA TRP A 266 -44.10 -54.16 -11.40
C TRP A 266 -43.32 -55.23 -10.61
N PHE A 267 -43.40 -55.18 -9.28
CA PHE A 267 -42.79 -56.16 -8.39
C PHE A 267 -43.67 -56.44 -7.17
N ALA A 268 -43.49 -57.61 -6.54
CA ALA A 268 -44.19 -57.96 -5.31
C ALA A 268 -43.85 -56.97 -4.19
N ALA A 269 -44.87 -56.44 -3.52
CA ALA A 269 -44.67 -55.46 -2.45
C ALA A 269 -43.93 -56.05 -1.23
N PHE A 270 -44.09 -57.37 -1.01
CA PHE A 270 -43.52 -58.08 0.11
C PHE A 270 -42.67 -59.25 -0.41
N PRO A 271 -41.39 -59.36 0.00
CA PRO A 271 -40.55 -60.50 -0.35
C PRO A 271 -41.02 -61.77 0.36
N PHE A 272 -40.71 -62.92 -0.22
CA PHE A 272 -40.98 -64.26 0.29
C PHE A 272 -39.68 -65.00 0.59
#